data_AF-A0A841ZQY8-F1
#
_entry.id   AF-A0A841ZQY8-F1
#
_cell.length_a   1.000
_cell.length_b   1.000
_cell.length_c   1.000
_cell.angle_alpha   90.00
_cell.angle_beta   90.00
_cell.angle_gamma   90.00
#
_symmetry.space_group_name_H-M   'P 1'
#
loop_
_entity.id
_entity.type
_entity.pdbx_description
1 polymer ?
#
loop_
_entity_poly.entity_id
_entity_poly.type
_entity_poly.pdbx_seq_one_letter_code
_entity_poly.pdbx_strand_id
1 'polypeptide(L)'
;MHHYFIQRILHKRSFQIALLIGTLLSLFYLIADVFPNRLYGGSPYTRWIESFTGSEVPQLLFMLMPIISAMAAADIYAVDKKNGFFAHIYTKNLRKKYFINLYGYNFLFAGLSFVFPLLLNIYGCFMLLPNHPPDLLVTTSEAVPQMFSTTLFPALYYAHPFLHILLYVGIAFLSAGMYAAIALSVSFFVKSSFLIFLSAFIIDYIWTYLIPIDLNDSISYFPTVFSRQISTPILSFEIMLVVWGSGALLASVLYVIGVKKYVVK
;
A
#
# COMPACT_ATOMS: atom_id res chain seq x y z
N MET A 1 -21.25 11.45 -11.99
CA MET A 1 -20.51 11.16 -10.73
C MET A 1 -19.24 10.37 -10.97
N HIS A 2 -19.25 9.24 -11.69
CA HIS A 2 -18.03 8.46 -11.98
C HIS A 2 -16.92 9.26 -12.68
N HIS A 3 -17.25 9.85 -13.83
CA HIS A 3 -16.34 10.69 -14.60
C HIS A 3 -15.74 11.84 -13.78
N TYR A 4 -16.57 12.46 -12.92
CA TYR A 4 -16.14 13.53 -12.02
C TYR A 4 -15.03 13.08 -11.07
N PHE A 5 -15.19 11.95 -10.37
CA PHE A 5 -14.17 11.47 -9.43
C PHE A 5 -12.87 11.10 -10.15
N ILE A 6 -12.97 10.41 -11.29
CA ILE A 6 -11.79 10.00 -12.08
C ILE A 6 -10.99 11.23 -12.51
N GLN A 7 -11.63 12.17 -13.20
CA GLN A 7 -10.93 13.37 -13.69
C GLN A 7 -10.37 14.20 -12.54
N ARG A 8 -11.13 14.33 -11.46
CA ARG A 8 -10.70 15.12 -10.30
C ARG A 8 -9.48 14.53 -9.61
N ILE A 9 -9.44 13.21 -9.40
CA ILE A 9 -8.31 12.55 -8.72
C ILE A 9 -7.06 12.62 -9.59
N LEU A 10 -7.16 12.35 -10.89
CA LEU A 10 -6.02 12.39 -11.81
C LEU A 10 -5.34 13.77 -11.91
N HIS A 11 -6.12 14.85 -11.83
CA HIS A 11 -5.59 16.22 -11.89
C HIS A 11 -5.21 16.80 -10.52
N LYS A 12 -5.34 16.01 -9.45
CA LYS A 12 -5.07 16.47 -8.10
C LYS A 12 -3.56 16.45 -7.82
N ARG A 13 -3.03 17.59 -7.37
CA ARG A 13 -1.61 17.72 -7.01
C ARG A 13 -1.15 16.69 -5.99
N SER A 14 -1.96 16.38 -4.97
CA SER A 14 -1.59 15.39 -3.94
C SER A 14 -1.41 13.99 -4.54
N PHE A 15 -2.31 13.56 -5.43
CA PHE A 15 -2.21 12.26 -6.11
C PHE A 15 -0.98 12.20 -7.02
N GLN A 16 -0.71 13.28 -7.77
CA GLN A 16 0.47 13.38 -8.62
C GLN A 16 1.77 13.36 -7.82
N ILE A 17 1.83 14.06 -6.68
CA ILE A 17 3.00 14.04 -5.78
C ILE A 17 3.19 12.64 -5.20
N ALA A 18 2.12 11.97 -4.77
CA ALA A 18 2.20 10.60 -4.25
C ALA A 18 2.76 9.62 -5.29
N LEU A 19 2.28 9.72 -6.54
CA LEU A 19 2.78 8.93 -7.66
C LEU A 19 4.26 9.23 -7.95
N LEU A 20 4.63 10.51 -7.96
CA LEU A 20 6.01 10.95 -8.20
C LEU A 20 6.98 10.45 -7.11
N ILE A 21 6.60 10.51 -5.84
CA ILE A 21 7.43 10.02 -4.73
C ILE A 21 7.68 8.52 -4.88
N GLY A 22 6.61 7.74 -5.11
CA GLY A 22 6.75 6.30 -5.28
C GLY A 22 7.61 5.92 -6.49
N THR A 23 7.37 6.56 -7.65
CA THR A 23 8.15 6.28 -8.87
C THR A 23 9.61 6.70 -8.75
N LEU A 24 9.90 7.83 -8.10
CA LEU A 24 11.28 8.25 -7.86
C LEU A 24 12.03 7.26 -6.96
N LEU A 25 11.41 6.78 -5.89
CA LEU A 25 12.02 5.76 -5.03
C LEU A 25 12.24 4.44 -5.79
N SER A 26 11.27 4.02 -6.59
CA SER A 26 11.36 2.83 -7.44
C SER A 26 12.50 2.93 -8.46
N LEU A 27 12.61 4.06 -9.16
CA LEU A 27 13.68 4.32 -10.13
C LEU A 27 15.04 4.45 -9.45
N PHE A 28 15.09 5.12 -8.30
CA PHE A 28 16.31 5.25 -7.51
C PHE A 28 16.82 3.88 -7.07
N TYR A 29 15.95 2.98 -6.61
CA TYR A 29 16.31 1.60 -6.28
C TYR A 29 16.90 0.86 -7.50
N LEU A 30 16.29 0.99 -8.69
CA LEU A 30 16.83 0.37 -9.90
C LEU A 30 18.22 0.88 -10.26
N ILE A 31 18.46 2.18 -10.14
CA ILE A 31 19.74 2.81 -10.52
C ILE A 31 20.82 2.55 -9.45
N ALA A 32 20.46 2.61 -8.17
CA ALA A 32 21.40 2.54 -7.07
C ALA A 32 21.72 1.11 -6.62
N ASP A 33 20.78 0.17 -6.73
CA ASP A 33 20.97 -1.22 -6.26
C ASP A 33 21.00 -2.22 -7.42
N VAL A 34 19.99 -2.21 -8.29
CA VAL A 34 19.84 -3.25 -9.34
C VAL A 34 20.87 -3.11 -10.46
N PHE A 35 21.00 -1.91 -11.04
CA PHE A 35 21.89 -1.66 -12.17
C PHE A 35 23.38 -1.94 -11.88
N PRO A 36 24.00 -1.45 -10.78
CA PRO A 36 25.41 -1.71 -10.51
C PRO A 36 25.67 -3.17 -10.20
N ASN A 37 24.70 -3.85 -9.57
CA ASN A 37 24.90 -5.21 -9.10
C ASN A 37 24.39 -6.30 -10.06
N ARG A 38 23.94 -5.93 -11.26
CA ARG A 38 23.37 -6.86 -12.27
C ARG A 38 24.27 -8.03 -12.68
N LEU A 39 25.59 -7.88 -12.52
CA LEU A 39 26.58 -8.89 -12.88
C LEU A 39 26.86 -9.90 -11.75
N TYR A 40 26.45 -9.60 -10.52
CA TYR A 40 26.67 -10.47 -9.35
C TYR A 40 25.60 -11.57 -9.22
N GLY A 41 24.80 -11.78 -10.26
CA GLY A 41 23.71 -12.76 -10.28
C GLY A 41 22.38 -12.23 -9.73
N GLY A 42 21.43 -13.15 -9.65
CA GLY A 42 20.04 -12.88 -9.28
C GLY A 42 19.13 -12.71 -10.50
N SER A 43 17.83 -12.77 -10.23
CA SER A 43 16.77 -12.70 -11.23
C SER A 43 15.84 -11.53 -10.92
N PRO A 44 14.94 -11.15 -11.86
CA PRO A 44 13.88 -10.19 -11.55
C PRO A 44 13.06 -10.59 -10.32
N TYR A 45 12.95 -11.89 -10.03
CA TYR A 45 12.18 -12.42 -8.91
C TYR A 45 12.88 -12.30 -7.56
N THR A 46 14.21 -12.26 -7.56
CA THR A 46 15.00 -12.19 -6.32
C THR A 46 15.48 -10.77 -6.00
N ARG A 47 15.44 -9.84 -6.96
CA ARG A 47 16.03 -8.50 -6.81
C ARG A 47 15.10 -7.31 -7.08
N TRP A 48 13.82 -7.55 -7.35
CA TRP A 48 12.85 -6.44 -7.38
C TRP A 48 12.64 -5.86 -5.97
N ILE A 49 12.11 -4.65 -5.90
CA ILE A 49 12.11 -3.81 -4.69
C ILE A 49 11.48 -4.44 -3.44
N GLU A 50 10.58 -5.41 -3.57
CA GLU A 50 9.97 -6.09 -2.42
C GLU A 50 10.71 -7.36 -1.96
N SER A 51 11.70 -7.79 -2.73
CA SER A 51 12.49 -8.98 -2.46
C SER A 51 13.62 -8.71 -1.45
N PHE A 52 14.49 -9.69 -1.26
CA PHE A 52 15.67 -9.59 -0.42
C PHE A 52 16.65 -8.57 -0.99
N THR A 53 16.91 -7.51 -0.23
CA THR A 53 17.89 -6.48 -0.56
C THR A 53 18.47 -5.89 0.72
N GLY A 54 19.75 -5.52 0.66
CA GLY A 54 20.42 -4.72 1.70
C GLY A 54 20.18 -3.23 1.56
N SER A 55 19.34 -2.80 0.61
CA SER A 55 18.98 -1.39 0.42
C SER A 55 17.92 -0.95 1.43
N GLU A 56 18.06 0.26 1.95
CA GLU A 56 17.06 0.93 2.80
C GLU A 56 15.88 1.52 2.01
N VAL A 57 15.99 1.58 0.67
CA VAL A 57 14.99 2.23 -0.20
C VAL A 57 13.61 1.56 -0.13
N PRO A 58 13.48 0.22 -0.18
CA PRO A 58 12.20 -0.43 0.05
C PRO A 58 11.61 -0.10 1.43
N GLN A 59 12.44 -0.12 2.49
CA GLN A 59 11.97 0.19 3.83
C GLN A 59 11.38 1.60 3.91
N LEU A 60 12.03 2.58 3.27
CA LEU A 60 11.51 3.93 3.14
C LEU A 60 10.19 3.98 2.35
N LEU A 61 10.09 3.28 1.22
CA LEU A 61 8.88 3.24 0.39
C LEU A 61 7.69 2.66 1.16
N PHE A 62 7.87 1.55 1.86
CA PHE A 62 6.82 0.90 2.63
C PHE A 62 6.46 1.67 3.92
N MET A 63 7.44 2.35 4.54
CA MET A 63 7.16 3.28 5.64
C MET A 63 6.30 4.47 5.17
N LEU A 64 6.49 4.95 3.94
CA LEU A 64 5.69 6.03 3.35
C LEU A 64 4.36 5.54 2.75
N MET A 65 4.13 4.23 2.63
CA MET A 65 2.92 3.64 2.04
C MET A 65 1.63 4.23 2.63
N PRO A 66 1.46 4.40 3.96
CA PRO A 66 0.21 4.95 4.51
C PRO A 66 -0.06 6.39 4.03
N ILE A 67 0.99 7.21 3.94
CA ILE A 67 0.91 8.61 3.51
C ILE A 67 0.62 8.69 2.00
N ILE A 68 1.38 7.95 1.19
CA ILE A 68 1.23 7.89 -0.27
C ILE A 68 -0.20 7.46 -0.63
N SER A 69 -0.72 6.46 0.09
CA SER A 69 -2.08 5.94 -0.10
C SER A 69 -3.14 6.98 0.27
N ALA A 70 -2.99 7.64 1.43
CA ALA A 70 -3.93 8.66 1.88
C ALA A 70 -3.96 9.89 0.95
N MET A 71 -2.82 10.28 0.39
CA MET A 71 -2.69 11.42 -0.53
C MET A 71 -3.49 11.27 -1.84
N ALA A 72 -3.90 10.04 -2.19
CA ALA A 72 -4.68 9.80 -3.40
C ALA A 72 -6.01 10.57 -3.38
N ALA A 73 -6.87 10.31 -2.39
CA ALA A 73 -8.23 10.84 -2.40
C ALA A 73 -8.86 11.06 -1.02
N ALA A 74 -8.14 10.84 0.09
CA ALA A 74 -8.74 10.81 1.42
C ALA A 74 -9.35 12.14 1.87
N ASP A 75 -8.78 13.27 1.46
CA ASP A 75 -9.23 14.63 1.83
C ASP A 75 -10.31 15.21 0.90
N ILE A 76 -10.76 14.47 -0.13
CA ILE A 76 -11.76 14.98 -1.09
C ILE A 76 -13.01 15.51 -0.39
N TYR A 77 -13.52 14.77 0.61
CA TYR A 77 -14.69 15.20 1.38
C TYR A 77 -14.41 16.49 2.17
N ALA A 78 -13.27 16.57 2.86
CA ALA A 78 -12.91 17.75 3.64
C ALA A 78 -12.79 19.00 2.76
N VAL A 79 -12.22 18.85 1.56
CA VAL A 79 -12.12 19.93 0.55
C VAL A 79 -13.51 20.30 0.01
N ASP A 80 -14.37 19.32 -0.28
CA ASP A 80 -15.73 19.60 -0.79
C ASP A 80 -16.60 20.31 0.22
N LYS A 81 -16.43 19.97 1.50
CA LYS A 81 -17.10 20.66 2.60
C LYS A 81 -16.58 22.09 2.76
N LYS A 82 -15.26 22.28 2.69
CA LYS A 82 -14.62 23.60 2.80
C LYS A 82 -15.03 24.54 1.66
N ASN A 83 -15.11 24.03 0.44
CA ASN A 83 -15.44 24.82 -0.75
C ASN A 83 -16.94 24.99 -0.99
N GLY A 84 -17.80 24.45 -0.11
CA GLY A 84 -19.26 24.51 -0.26
C GLY A 84 -19.86 23.60 -1.34
N PHE A 85 -19.03 22.87 -2.10
CA PHE A 85 -19.49 21.94 -3.15
C PHE A 85 -20.41 20.84 -2.58
N PHE A 86 -20.14 20.41 -1.35
CA PHE A 86 -20.97 19.41 -0.68
C PHE A 86 -22.43 19.86 -0.48
N ALA A 87 -22.68 21.17 -0.28
CA ALA A 87 -24.03 21.69 -0.14
C ALA A 87 -24.85 21.48 -1.43
N HIS A 88 -24.23 21.58 -2.60
CA HIS A 88 -24.89 21.32 -3.88
C HIS A 88 -25.20 19.82 -4.10
N ILE A 89 -24.33 18.93 -3.60
CA ILE A 89 -24.60 17.49 -3.60
C ILE A 89 -25.79 17.19 -2.68
N TYR A 90 -25.85 17.88 -1.54
CA TYR A 90 -26.91 17.74 -0.55
C TYR A 90 -28.27 18.16 -1.13
N THR A 91 -28.37 19.35 -1.75
CA THR A 91 -29.62 19.84 -2.36
C THR A 91 -30.12 18.95 -3.49
N LYS A 92 -29.22 18.32 -4.25
CA LYS A 92 -29.58 17.37 -5.32
C LYS A 92 -29.94 15.96 -4.83
N ASN A 93 -29.93 15.71 -3.51
CA ASN A 93 -30.21 14.41 -2.90
C ASN A 93 -29.30 13.28 -3.42
N LEU A 94 -28.06 13.60 -3.81
CA LEU A 94 -27.08 12.65 -4.37
C LEU A 94 -26.11 12.08 -3.32
N ARG A 95 -26.40 12.28 -2.02
CA ARG A 95 -25.51 11.95 -0.89
C ARG A 95 -25.05 10.49 -0.87
N LYS A 96 -25.98 9.53 -1.01
CA LYS A 96 -25.65 8.09 -0.94
C LYS A 96 -24.70 7.69 -2.07
N LYS A 97 -24.99 8.15 -3.29
CA LYS A 97 -24.17 7.90 -4.48
C LYS A 97 -22.80 8.57 -4.37
N TYR A 98 -22.73 9.76 -3.77
CA TYR A 98 -21.46 10.45 -3.52
C TYR A 98 -20.55 9.66 -2.59
N PHE A 99 -21.04 9.22 -1.42
CA PHE A 99 -20.22 8.52 -0.44
C PHE A 99 -19.78 7.13 -0.92
N ILE A 100 -20.67 6.36 -1.55
CA ILE A 100 -20.30 5.06 -2.15
C ILE A 100 -19.17 5.24 -3.18
N ASN A 101 -19.32 6.21 -4.09
CA ASN A 101 -18.30 6.49 -5.09
C ASN A 101 -17.02 7.02 -4.46
N LEU A 102 -17.11 7.89 -3.45
CA LEU A 102 -15.96 8.43 -2.74
C LEU A 102 -15.13 7.31 -2.10
N TYR A 103 -15.77 6.38 -1.39
CA TYR A 103 -15.08 5.24 -0.78
C TYR A 103 -14.43 4.35 -1.85
N GLY A 104 -15.18 3.95 -2.88
CA GLY A 104 -14.68 3.06 -3.93
C GLY A 104 -13.54 3.65 -4.75
N TYR A 105 -13.66 4.92 -5.19
CA TYR A 105 -12.58 5.59 -5.93
C TYR A 105 -11.38 5.90 -5.03
N ASN A 106 -11.60 6.21 -3.75
CA ASN A 106 -10.49 6.41 -2.82
C ASN A 106 -9.66 5.13 -2.67
N PHE A 107 -10.32 4.00 -2.46
CA PHE A 107 -9.64 2.70 -2.38
C PHE A 107 -8.90 2.36 -3.67
N LEU A 108 -9.57 2.48 -4.82
CA LEU A 108 -9.00 2.12 -6.12
C LEU A 108 -7.80 2.99 -6.51
N PHE A 109 -7.92 4.31 -6.39
CA PHE A 109 -6.82 5.21 -6.75
C PHE A 109 -5.65 5.16 -5.77
N ALA A 110 -5.89 4.85 -4.49
CA ALA A 110 -4.81 4.61 -3.52
C ALA A 110 -4.04 3.32 -3.83
N GLY A 111 -4.75 2.24 -4.16
CA GLY A 111 -4.10 1.02 -4.62
C GLY A 111 -3.27 1.25 -5.88
N LEU A 112 -3.81 1.97 -6.86
CA LEU A 112 -3.09 2.30 -8.09
C LEU A 112 -1.88 3.22 -7.86
N SER A 113 -1.96 4.18 -6.92
CA SER A 113 -0.83 5.09 -6.66
C SER A 113 0.39 4.36 -6.11
N PHE A 114 0.19 3.27 -5.36
CA PHE A 114 1.28 2.47 -4.82
C PHE A 114 1.73 1.35 -5.76
N VAL A 115 0.79 0.69 -6.45
CA VAL A 115 1.10 -0.39 -7.41
C VAL A 115 1.86 0.11 -8.63
N PHE A 116 1.57 1.31 -9.13
CA PHE A 116 2.23 1.83 -10.33
C PHE A 116 3.77 1.91 -10.20
N PRO A 117 4.34 2.49 -9.12
CA PRO A 117 5.76 2.41 -8.83
C PRO A 117 6.35 0.98 -8.80
N LEU A 118 5.62 0.03 -8.23
CA LEU A 118 6.05 -1.38 -8.11
C LEU A 118 6.10 -2.06 -9.48
N LEU A 119 5.07 -1.87 -10.31
CA LEU A 119 5.06 -2.41 -11.68
C LEU A 119 6.19 -1.84 -12.52
N LEU A 120 6.49 -0.55 -12.36
CA LEU A 120 7.64 0.08 -13.01
C LEU A 120 8.95 -0.56 -12.54
N ASN A 121 9.07 -0.83 -11.24
CA ASN A 121 10.23 -1.50 -10.67
C ASN A 121 10.44 -2.89 -11.31
N ILE A 122 9.39 -3.71 -11.28
CA ILE A 122 9.38 -5.08 -11.83
C ILE A 122 9.80 -5.04 -13.29
N TYR A 123 9.18 -4.15 -14.08
CA TYR A 123 9.52 -3.96 -15.49
C TYR A 123 11.01 -3.62 -15.69
N GLY A 124 11.55 -2.70 -14.89
CA GLY A 124 12.98 -2.37 -14.91
C GLY A 124 13.87 -3.56 -14.57
N CYS A 125 13.51 -4.37 -13.58
CA CYS A 125 14.23 -5.60 -13.24
C CYS A 125 14.24 -6.60 -14.40
N PHE A 126 13.11 -6.80 -15.09
CA PHE A 126 13.03 -7.66 -16.28
C PHE A 126 13.88 -7.16 -17.45
N MET A 127 14.10 -5.85 -17.55
CA MET A 127 14.98 -5.28 -18.58
C MET A 127 16.47 -5.41 -18.25
N LEU A 128 16.82 -5.38 -16.96
CA LEU A 128 18.21 -5.29 -16.50
C LEU A 128 18.83 -6.64 -16.10
N LEU A 129 18.02 -7.63 -15.73
CA LEU A 129 18.46 -8.90 -15.16
C LEU A 129 18.09 -10.10 -16.03
N PRO A 130 18.89 -11.19 -16.00
CA PRO A 130 18.57 -12.42 -16.70
C PRO A 130 17.34 -13.10 -16.07
N ASN A 131 16.35 -13.42 -16.89
CA ASN A 131 15.13 -14.10 -16.44
C ASN A 131 15.37 -15.61 -16.26
N HIS A 132 15.58 -16.05 -15.03
CA HIS A 132 15.62 -17.44 -14.62
C HIS A 132 14.82 -17.61 -13.31
N PRO A 133 14.16 -18.77 -13.10
CA PRO A 133 13.41 -19.00 -11.88
C PRO A 133 14.34 -19.11 -10.66
N PRO A 134 13.87 -18.75 -9.46
CA PRO A 134 14.65 -18.94 -8.23
C PRO A 134 14.84 -20.44 -7.96
N ASP A 135 16.06 -20.83 -7.58
CA ASP A 135 16.41 -22.22 -7.25
C ASP A 135 17.04 -22.27 -5.85
N LEU A 136 16.51 -23.14 -4.99
CA LEU A 136 16.99 -23.35 -3.62
C LEU A 136 18.47 -23.72 -3.54
N LEU A 137 18.99 -24.44 -4.54
CA LEU A 137 20.35 -24.97 -4.55
C LEU A 137 21.38 -23.99 -5.13
N VAL A 138 20.95 -23.11 -6.03
CA VAL A 138 21.81 -22.15 -6.74
C VAL A 138 21.78 -20.77 -6.07
N THR A 139 20.65 -20.40 -5.47
CA THR A 139 20.39 -19.08 -4.88
C THR A 139 20.63 -19.09 -3.37
N THR A 140 21.66 -19.78 -2.86
CA THR A 140 21.82 -20.05 -1.41
C THR A 140 21.93 -18.81 -0.52
N SER A 141 22.43 -17.68 -1.03
CA SER A 141 22.51 -16.41 -0.30
C SER A 141 21.23 -15.57 -0.33
N GLU A 142 20.33 -15.81 -1.29
CA GLU A 142 19.02 -15.12 -1.41
C GLU A 142 17.85 -16.13 -1.28
N ALA A 143 18.12 -17.34 -0.79
CA ALA A 143 17.15 -18.43 -0.70
C ALA A 143 16.15 -18.14 0.42
N VAL A 144 14.87 -18.33 0.12
CA VAL A 144 13.80 -18.21 1.11
C VAL A 144 13.52 -19.61 1.68
N PRO A 145 13.70 -19.83 2.99
CA PRO A 145 13.40 -21.13 3.61
C PRO A 145 11.94 -21.54 3.37
N GLN A 146 11.69 -22.83 3.08
CA GLN A 146 10.33 -23.35 2.87
C GLN A 146 9.56 -23.58 4.19
N MET A 147 10.27 -23.86 5.27
CA MET A 147 9.74 -24.03 6.63
C MET A 147 10.07 -22.77 7.43
N PHE A 148 9.06 -22.09 7.99
CA PHE A 148 9.20 -20.82 8.72
C PHE A 148 9.72 -19.67 7.84
N SER A 149 8.95 -19.35 6.80
CA SER A 149 9.38 -18.45 5.73
C SER A 149 9.17 -16.97 6.04
N THR A 150 10.15 -16.18 5.64
CA THR A 150 10.11 -14.71 5.55
C THR A 150 9.23 -14.19 4.40
N THR A 151 8.56 -15.11 3.69
CA THR A 151 7.62 -14.86 2.59
C THR A 151 6.33 -15.65 2.81
N LEU A 152 5.21 -15.15 2.30
CA LEU A 152 3.95 -15.87 2.21
C LEU A 152 4.01 -16.81 1.00
N PHE A 153 3.52 -18.03 1.15
CA PHE A 153 3.45 -19.03 0.07
C PHE A 153 4.81 -19.33 -0.60
N PRO A 154 5.84 -19.76 0.15
CA PRO A 154 7.17 -20.08 -0.41
C PRO A 154 7.12 -21.17 -1.50
N ALA A 155 6.19 -22.13 -1.40
CA ALA A 155 5.99 -23.13 -2.45
C ALA A 155 5.58 -22.50 -3.80
N LEU A 156 4.76 -21.46 -3.77
CA LEU A 156 4.35 -20.73 -4.98
C LEU A 156 5.51 -19.89 -5.54
N TYR A 157 6.36 -19.33 -4.69
CA TYR A 157 7.56 -18.59 -5.10
C TYR A 157 8.49 -19.46 -5.96
N TYR A 158 8.73 -20.71 -5.57
CA TYR A 158 9.58 -21.63 -6.33
C TYR A 158 8.87 -22.26 -7.54
N ALA A 159 7.57 -22.55 -7.46
CA ALA A 159 6.82 -23.18 -8.56
C ALA A 159 6.47 -22.19 -9.69
N HIS A 160 5.98 -21.00 -9.34
CA HIS A 160 5.50 -19.98 -10.27
C HIS A 160 5.89 -18.57 -9.78
N PRO A 161 7.17 -18.17 -9.89
CA PRO A 161 7.69 -16.95 -9.27
C PRO A 161 7.01 -15.67 -9.77
N PHE A 162 6.60 -15.61 -11.03
CA PHE A 162 5.87 -14.45 -11.56
C PHE A 162 4.47 -14.30 -10.96
N LEU A 163 3.75 -15.42 -10.74
CA LEU A 163 2.45 -15.40 -10.08
C LEU A 163 2.59 -14.97 -8.61
N HIS A 164 3.70 -15.35 -7.96
CA HIS A 164 4.02 -14.92 -6.61
C HIS A 164 4.25 -13.40 -6.52
N ILE A 165 4.99 -12.80 -7.46
CA ILE A 165 5.10 -11.33 -7.56
C ILE A 165 3.72 -10.68 -7.72
N LEU A 166 2.89 -11.17 -8.64
CA LEU A 166 1.57 -10.59 -8.87
C LEU A 166 0.66 -10.69 -7.65
N LEU A 167 0.77 -11.77 -6.88
CA LEU A 167 0.08 -11.92 -5.61
C LEU A 167 0.52 -10.82 -4.64
N TYR A 168 1.82 -10.57 -4.50
CA TYR A 168 2.35 -9.51 -3.63
C TYR A 168 1.98 -8.09 -4.08
N VAL A 169 1.96 -7.82 -5.38
CA VAL A 169 1.42 -6.56 -5.92
C VAL A 169 -0.06 -6.40 -5.56
N GLY A 170 -0.84 -7.48 -5.61
CA GLY A 170 -2.23 -7.49 -5.17
C GLY A 170 -2.39 -7.24 -3.66
N ILE A 171 -1.51 -7.84 -2.85
CA ILE A 171 -1.42 -7.60 -1.41
C ILE A 171 -1.14 -6.11 -1.15
N ALA A 172 -0.14 -5.52 -1.80
CA ALA A 172 0.21 -4.10 -1.67
C ALA A 172 -0.95 -3.17 -2.08
N PHE A 173 -1.69 -3.52 -3.14
CA PHE A 173 -2.90 -2.79 -3.56
C PHE A 173 -3.96 -2.75 -2.45
N LEU A 174 -4.23 -3.90 -1.82
CA LEU A 174 -5.23 -4.01 -0.75
C LEU A 174 -4.81 -3.23 0.50
N SER A 175 -3.54 -3.32 0.89
CA SER A 175 -2.97 -2.56 2.01
C SER A 175 -3.07 -1.05 1.77
N ALA A 176 -2.67 -0.57 0.59
CA ALA A 176 -2.79 0.83 0.22
C ALA A 176 -4.25 1.32 0.28
N GLY A 177 -5.18 0.52 -0.28
CA GLY A 177 -6.61 0.80 -0.19
C GLY A 177 -7.13 0.87 1.25
N MET A 178 -6.67 -0.02 2.13
CA MET A 178 -7.01 -0.01 3.56
C MET A 178 -6.53 1.28 4.25
N TYR A 179 -5.26 1.67 4.09
CA TYR A 179 -4.74 2.91 4.67
C TYR A 179 -5.48 4.16 4.17
N ALA A 180 -5.82 4.19 2.87
CA ALA A 180 -6.60 5.27 2.32
C ALA A 180 -8.03 5.32 2.89
N ALA A 181 -8.66 4.17 3.16
CA ALA A 181 -9.97 4.10 3.79
C ALA A 181 -9.94 4.60 5.24
N ILE A 182 -8.87 4.28 5.98
CA ILE A 182 -8.62 4.81 7.33
C ILE A 182 -8.51 6.34 7.28
N ALA A 183 -7.64 6.89 6.43
CA ALA A 183 -7.49 8.34 6.29
C ALA A 183 -8.77 9.03 5.84
N LEU A 184 -9.51 8.44 4.90
CA LEU A 184 -10.80 8.96 4.44
C LEU A 184 -11.80 9.04 5.60
N SER A 185 -11.78 8.07 6.52
CA SER A 185 -12.66 8.07 7.69
C SER A 185 -12.29 9.20 8.67
N VAL A 186 -11.00 9.51 8.81
CA VAL A 186 -10.53 10.64 9.62
C VAL A 186 -10.92 11.98 8.99
N SER A 187 -11.08 12.06 7.66
CA SER A 187 -11.49 13.28 6.94
C SER A 187 -12.85 13.85 7.39
N PHE A 188 -13.70 13.04 8.03
CA PHE A 188 -14.96 13.51 8.59
C PHE A 188 -14.79 14.37 9.85
N PHE A 189 -13.70 14.16 10.58
CA PHE A 189 -13.42 14.79 11.87
C PHE A 189 -12.38 15.91 11.76
N VAL A 190 -11.49 15.82 10.77
CA VAL A 190 -10.37 16.75 10.57
C VAL A 190 -10.59 17.60 9.32
N LYS A 191 -10.30 18.90 9.41
CA LYS A 191 -10.49 19.85 8.29
C LYS A 191 -9.25 20.02 7.40
N SER A 192 -8.06 19.74 7.93
CA SER A 192 -6.79 19.96 7.22
C SER A 192 -6.40 18.73 6.40
N SER A 193 -6.21 18.88 5.08
CA SER A 193 -5.74 17.80 4.19
C SER A 193 -4.42 17.18 4.66
N PHE A 194 -3.49 18.00 5.17
CA PHE A 194 -2.21 17.51 5.68
C PHE A 194 -2.38 16.53 6.85
N LEU A 195 -3.22 16.89 7.84
CA LEU A 195 -3.50 16.02 8.98
C LEU A 195 -4.27 14.76 8.58
N ILE A 196 -5.13 14.84 7.56
CA ILE A 196 -5.83 13.68 7.00
C ILE A 196 -4.81 12.70 6.40
N PHE A 197 -3.84 13.19 5.62
CA PHE A 197 -2.81 12.32 5.04
C PHE A 197 -1.93 11.69 6.12
N LEU A 198 -1.52 12.48 7.11
CA LEU A 198 -0.70 12.02 8.21
C LEU A 198 -1.42 11.00 9.11
N SER A 199 -2.75 11.04 9.17
CA SER A 199 -3.53 10.16 10.06
C SER A 199 -3.33 8.67 9.77
N ALA A 200 -3.21 8.25 8.50
CA ALA A 200 -2.95 6.85 8.16
C ALA A 200 -1.60 6.38 8.71
N PHE A 201 -0.58 7.24 8.62
CA PHE A 201 0.75 6.95 9.16
C PHE A 201 0.76 6.89 10.68
N ILE A 202 0.09 7.84 11.34
CA ILE A 202 -0.02 7.83 12.81
C ILE A 202 -0.72 6.56 13.29
N ILE A 203 -1.81 6.14 12.63
CA ILE A 203 -2.55 4.93 13.01
C ILE A 203 -1.70 3.68 12.79
N ASP A 204 -0.95 3.61 11.68
CA ASP A 204 0.00 2.52 11.43
C ASP A 204 1.11 2.44 12.49
N TYR A 205 1.64 3.59 12.89
CA TYR A 205 2.66 3.66 13.93
C TYR A 205 2.11 3.29 15.31
N ILE A 206 0.91 3.77 15.67
CA ILE A 206 0.23 3.38 16.91
C ILE A 206 -0.04 1.88 16.91
N TRP A 207 -0.50 1.30 15.80
CA TRP A 207 -0.71 -0.14 15.66
C TRP A 207 0.57 -0.92 15.97
N THR A 208 1.68 -0.48 15.39
CA THR A 208 3.01 -1.08 15.56
C THR A 208 3.47 -1.05 17.03
N TYR A 209 3.19 0.02 17.78
CA TYR A 209 3.60 0.15 19.18
C TYR A 209 2.65 -0.49 20.20
N LEU A 210 1.37 -0.62 19.88
CA LEU A 210 0.38 -1.19 20.79
C LEU A 210 0.43 -2.72 20.85
N ILE A 211 0.99 -3.37 19.83
CA ILE A 211 1.21 -4.83 19.83
C ILE A 211 2.55 -5.09 20.53
N PRO A 212 2.57 -5.66 21.75
CA PRO A 212 3.81 -5.88 22.48
C PRO A 212 4.70 -6.88 21.72
N ILE A 213 5.98 -6.53 21.61
CA ILE A 213 7.05 -7.31 20.98
C ILE A 213 7.26 -8.67 21.69
N ASP A 214 6.75 -8.83 22.92
CA ASP A 214 6.96 -10.02 23.77
C ASP A 214 6.15 -11.28 23.37
N LEU A 215 5.33 -11.24 22.30
CA LEU A 215 4.63 -12.44 21.81
C LEU A 215 5.42 -13.08 20.66
N ASN A 216 6.55 -13.70 21.05
CA ASN A 216 7.39 -14.55 20.21
C ASN A 216 8.12 -13.74 19.11
N ASP A 217 9.39 -13.38 19.35
CA ASP A 217 10.32 -12.56 18.54
C ASP A 217 10.47 -12.94 17.04
N SER A 218 9.69 -13.90 16.57
CA SER A 218 9.76 -14.47 15.23
C SER A 218 8.62 -14.02 14.32
N ILE A 219 7.46 -13.55 14.82
CA ILE A 219 6.25 -13.36 14.01
C ILE A 219 5.90 -11.86 13.83
N SER A 220 5.59 -11.44 12.59
CA SER A 220 5.18 -10.06 12.31
C SER A 220 3.69 -9.81 12.53
N TYR A 221 3.36 -8.60 13.02
CA TYR A 221 1.98 -8.10 13.10
C TYR A 221 1.80 -6.76 12.35
N PHE A 222 2.82 -6.34 11.60
CA PHE A 222 2.86 -5.01 10.98
C PHE A 222 2.24 -5.05 9.58
N PRO A 223 1.19 -4.25 9.29
CA PRO A 223 0.50 -4.33 8.02
C PRO A 223 1.38 -3.97 6.79
N THR A 224 2.34 -3.05 6.97
CA THR A 224 3.33 -2.70 5.94
C THR A 224 4.30 -3.84 5.63
N VAL A 225 4.64 -4.67 6.61
CA VAL A 225 5.60 -5.77 6.44
C VAL A 225 4.99 -6.92 5.65
N PHE A 226 3.70 -7.22 5.86
CA PHE A 226 2.98 -8.22 5.04
C PHE A 226 2.91 -7.85 3.55
N SER A 227 3.09 -6.56 3.23
CA SER A 227 3.06 -6.06 1.85
C SER A 227 4.40 -6.20 1.13
N ARG A 228 5.41 -6.82 1.75
CA ARG A 228 6.73 -7.08 1.17
C ARG A 228 6.91 -8.56 0.91
N GLN A 229 7.43 -8.91 -0.27
CA GLN A 229 7.70 -10.28 -0.65
C GLN A 229 8.62 -11.01 0.33
N ILE A 230 9.69 -10.35 0.78
CA ILE A 230 10.62 -10.89 1.77
C ILE A 230 10.79 -9.90 2.92
N SER A 231 10.66 -10.39 4.16
CA SER A 231 10.79 -9.58 5.39
C SER A 231 11.68 -10.22 6.45
N THR A 232 12.19 -9.43 7.39
CA THR A 232 13.06 -9.92 8.48
C THR A 232 12.34 -10.58 9.68
N PRO A 233 11.01 -10.49 9.85
CA PRO A 233 10.22 -11.44 10.64
C PRO A 233 9.51 -12.52 9.78
N ILE A 234 9.11 -13.63 10.41
CA ILE A 234 8.29 -14.70 9.81
C ILE A 234 6.89 -14.17 9.53
N LEU A 235 6.37 -14.50 8.35
CA LEU A 235 5.03 -14.11 7.92
C LEU A 235 4.04 -15.26 8.10
N SER A 236 2.90 -14.97 8.73
CA SER A 236 1.75 -15.89 8.79
C SER A 236 0.58 -15.31 8.01
N PHE A 237 0.01 -16.12 7.11
CA PHE A 237 -1.15 -15.74 6.32
C PHE A 237 -2.39 -15.46 7.20
N GLU A 238 -2.58 -16.25 8.25
CA GLU A 238 -3.72 -16.10 9.18
C GLU A 238 -3.65 -14.75 9.90
N ILE A 239 -2.46 -14.38 10.37
CA ILE A 239 -2.24 -13.11 11.07
C ILE A 239 -2.41 -11.94 10.10
N MET A 240 -1.91 -12.04 8.87
CA MET A 240 -2.15 -11.04 7.84
C MET A 240 -3.65 -10.77 7.64
N LEU A 241 -4.47 -11.82 7.54
CA LEU A 241 -5.92 -11.68 7.39
C LEU A 241 -6.57 -11.00 8.61
N VAL A 242 -6.13 -11.30 9.82
CA VAL A 242 -6.62 -10.65 11.05
C VAL A 242 -6.23 -9.18 11.08
N VAL A 243 -4.97 -8.85 10.78
CA VAL A 243 -4.46 -7.47 10.78
C VAL A 243 -5.21 -6.62 9.75
N TRP A 244 -5.32 -7.09 8.50
CA TRP A 244 -6.06 -6.36 7.48
C TRP A 244 -7.57 -6.32 7.71
N GLY A 245 -8.14 -7.43 8.18
CA GLY A 245 -9.56 -7.50 8.53
C GLY A 245 -9.92 -6.48 9.61
N SER A 246 -9.08 -6.37 10.64
CA SER A 246 -9.29 -5.40 11.73
C SER A 246 -9.10 -3.95 11.27
N GLY A 247 -8.09 -3.66 10.44
CA GLY A 247 -7.88 -2.34 9.84
C GLY A 247 -9.03 -1.91 8.90
N ALA A 248 -9.50 -2.83 8.06
CA ALA A 248 -10.65 -2.59 7.18
C ALA A 248 -11.96 -2.40 7.96
N LEU A 249 -12.16 -3.16 9.05
CA LEU A 249 -13.29 -3.00 9.96
C LEU A 249 -13.26 -1.64 10.65
N LEU A 250 -12.11 -1.24 11.20
CA LEU A 250 -11.90 0.06 11.83
C LEU A 250 -12.22 1.20 10.85
N ALA A 251 -11.69 1.13 9.63
CA ALA A 251 -12.00 2.10 8.57
C ALA A 251 -13.51 2.15 8.29
N SER A 252 -14.14 1.00 8.07
CA SER A 252 -15.56 0.93 7.72
C SER A 252 -16.47 1.46 8.82
N VAL A 253 -16.19 1.12 10.08
CA VAL A 253 -16.95 1.60 11.25
C VAL A 253 -16.81 3.11 11.40
N LEU A 254 -15.58 3.64 11.37
CA LEU A 254 -15.34 5.08 11.46
C LEU A 254 -15.98 5.84 10.30
N TYR A 255 -15.92 5.29 9.09
CA TYR A 255 -16.57 5.84 7.90
C TYR A 255 -18.09 5.94 8.09
N VAL A 256 -18.75 4.87 8.50
CA VAL A 256 -20.21 4.84 8.72
C VAL A 256 -20.63 5.83 9.82
N ILE A 257 -19.87 5.90 10.91
CA ILE A 257 -20.11 6.86 12.00
C ILE A 257 -19.96 8.30 11.49
N GLY A 258 -18.89 8.59 10.74
CA GLY A 258 -18.62 9.90 10.15
C GLY A 258 -19.73 10.34 9.20
N VAL A 259 -20.16 9.45 8.31
CA VAL A 259 -21.27 9.72 7.39
C VAL A 259 -22.56 9.98 8.18
N LYS A 260 -22.96 9.11 9.13
CA LYS A 260 -24.20 9.31 9.90
C LYS A 260 -24.22 10.64 10.66
N LYS A 261 -23.12 10.97 11.35
CA LYS A 261 -23.05 12.14 12.24
C LYS A 261 -23.08 13.48 11.49
N TYR A 262 -22.50 13.55 10.29
CA TYR A 262 -22.28 14.82 9.58
C TYR A 262 -23.04 14.96 8.25
N VAL A 263 -23.82 13.94 7.84
CA VAL A 263 -24.53 13.92 6.54
C VAL A 263 -26.05 13.71 6.69
N VAL A 264 -26.52 13.09 7.77
CA VAL A 264 -27.95 12.73 7.96
C VAL A 264 -28.65 13.65 8.96
N LYS A 265 -28.09 14.83 9.25
CA LYS A 265 -28.82 15.87 10.00
C LYS A 265 -29.85 16.57 9.12
#